data_AF-A0A951G834-F1
#
_entry.id   AF-A0A951G834-F1
#
_cell.length_a   1.000
_cell.length_b   1.000
_cell.length_c   1.000
_cell.angle_alpha   90.00
_cell.angle_beta   90.00
_cell.angle_gamma   90.00
#
_symmetry.space_group_name_H-M   'P 1'
#
loop_
_entity.id
_entity.type
_entity.pdbx_description
1 polymer ?
#
loop_
_entity_poly.entity_id
_entity_poly.type
_entity_poly.pdbx_seq_one_letter_code
_entity_poly.pdbx_strand_id
1 'polypeptide(L)'
;MEDFDQDEIDAFVLTYSLFAQKNDSISLARIAAIYKADWMPSEAKECFDSARRSVNDCLGSAATIMLGEHYVRVRDIIDVIIYGGMAHTNTKKAEIFEEWMRSGIKGFIWAEFFAHVKHLLEILRSRA
;
A
#
# COMPACT_ATOMS: atom_id res chain seq x y z
N MET A 1 15.53 -6.09 -14.45
CA MET A 1 14.69 -5.68 -13.32
C MET A 1 15.46 -4.53 -12.71
N GLU A 2 14.98 -3.29 -12.83
CA GLU A 2 15.60 -2.20 -12.05
C GLU A 2 15.45 -2.62 -10.58
N ASP A 3 16.59 -2.87 -9.94
CA ASP A 3 16.65 -3.25 -8.54
C ASP A 3 16.31 -1.98 -7.76
N PHE A 4 15.19 -1.98 -7.03
CA PHE A 4 14.91 -0.90 -6.08
C PHE A 4 16.06 -0.84 -5.09
N ASP A 5 16.65 0.35 -4.93
CA ASP A 5 17.64 0.57 -3.89
C ASP A 5 16.93 0.62 -2.52
N GLN A 6 17.63 0.23 -1.43
CA GLN A 6 17.05 0.20 -0.08
C GLN A 6 16.44 1.54 0.33
N ASP A 7 17.02 2.67 -0.08
CA ASP A 7 16.50 4.01 0.19
C ASP A 7 15.14 4.23 -0.49
N GLU A 8 14.93 3.69 -1.69
CA GLU A 8 13.63 3.78 -2.39
C GLU A 8 12.56 2.96 -1.68
N ILE A 9 12.92 1.77 -1.18
CA ILE A 9 12.01 0.91 -0.43
C ILE A 9 11.67 1.57 0.91
N ASP A 10 12.65 2.11 1.63
CA ASP A 10 12.44 2.78 2.92
C ASP A 10 11.57 4.04 2.75
N ALA A 11 11.83 4.83 1.71
CA ALA A 11 11.00 5.99 1.37
C ALA A 11 9.56 5.57 1.05
N PHE A 12 9.37 4.49 0.30
CA PHE A 12 8.03 3.94 0.03
C PHE A 12 7.33 3.47 1.32
N VAL A 13 8.03 2.71 2.17
CA VAL A 13 7.51 2.19 3.45
C VAL A 13 7.03 3.33 4.35
N LEU A 14 7.84 4.37 4.47
CA LEU A 14 7.51 5.57 5.24
C LEU A 14 6.29 6.27 4.62
N THR A 15 6.32 6.53 3.32
CA THR A 15 5.24 7.20 2.58
C THR A 15 3.92 6.44 2.72
N TYR A 16 3.93 5.13 2.50
CA TYR A 16 2.76 4.28 2.67
C TYR A 16 2.25 4.33 4.12
N SER A 17 3.15 4.27 5.11
CA SER A 17 2.77 4.33 6.52
C SER A 17 2.06 5.64 6.88
N LEU A 18 2.56 6.77 6.39
CA LEU A 18 1.96 8.10 6.58
C LEU A 18 0.58 8.21 5.90
N PHE A 19 0.44 7.72 4.67
CA PHE A 19 -0.77 7.93 3.88
C PHE A 19 -1.87 6.87 4.09
N ALA A 20 -1.51 5.63 4.42
CA ALA A 20 -2.44 4.52 4.56
C ALA A 20 -3.05 4.41 5.97
N GLN A 21 -2.27 4.69 7.03
CA GLN A 21 -2.77 4.57 8.39
C GLN A 21 -3.67 5.75 8.77
N LYS A 22 -4.90 5.48 9.18
CA LYS A 22 -5.86 6.51 9.63
C LYS A 22 -5.39 7.33 10.84
N ASN A 23 -4.38 6.86 11.56
CA ASN A 23 -3.89 7.49 12.77
C ASN A 23 -3.02 8.72 12.48
N ASP A 24 -2.44 8.79 11.27
CA ASP A 24 -1.61 9.91 10.87
C ASP A 24 -2.47 11.12 10.43
N SER A 25 -2.03 12.34 10.78
CA SER A 25 -2.69 13.60 10.41
C SER A 25 -2.76 13.79 8.90
N ILE A 26 -1.79 13.24 8.16
CA ILE A 26 -1.71 13.35 6.70
C ILE A 26 -2.24 12.12 5.95
N SER A 27 -2.93 11.21 6.63
CA SER A 27 -3.53 10.05 5.95
C SER A 27 -4.51 10.46 4.85
N LEU A 28 -4.62 9.66 3.78
CA LEU A 28 -5.57 9.91 2.67
C LEU A 28 -7.02 10.02 3.18
N ALA A 29 -7.33 9.32 4.28
CA ALA A 29 -8.62 9.42 4.94
C ALA A 29 -8.87 10.81 5.55
N ARG A 30 -7.86 11.41 6.20
CA ARG A 30 -7.95 12.75 6.79
C ARG A 30 -7.88 13.85 5.74
N ILE A 31 -6.99 13.74 4.76
CA ILE A 31 -6.93 14.68 3.64
C ILE A 31 -8.28 14.75 2.92
N ALA A 32 -8.95 13.61 2.73
CA ALA A 32 -10.28 13.60 2.12
C ALA A 32 -11.34 14.39 2.90
N ALA A 33 -11.20 14.56 4.21
CA ALA A 33 -12.10 15.42 4.98
C ALA A 33 -11.94 16.90 4.59
N ILE A 34 -10.72 17.33 4.26
CA ILE A 34 -10.43 18.68 3.76
C ILE A 34 -11.04 18.88 2.38
N TYR A 35 -10.85 17.91 1.48
CA TYR A 35 -11.42 17.97 0.14
C TYR A 35 -12.95 17.91 0.12
N LYS A 36 -13.59 17.40 1.18
CA LYS A 36 -15.05 17.43 1.32
C LYS A 36 -15.62 18.77 1.76
N ALA A 37 -14.80 19.74 2.13
CA ALA A 37 -15.28 21.03 2.61
C ALA A 37 -16.04 21.82 1.52
N ASP A 38 -17.02 22.62 1.95
CA ASP A 38 -17.88 23.38 1.04
C ASP A 38 -17.11 24.40 0.20
N TRP A 39 -16.02 24.95 0.74
CA TRP A 39 -15.16 25.93 0.07
C TRP A 39 -14.26 25.33 -1.02
N MET A 40 -14.16 23.99 -1.11
CA MET A 40 -13.26 23.33 -2.05
C MET A 40 -13.88 23.30 -3.46
N PRO A 41 -13.14 23.73 -4.52
CA PRO A 41 -13.62 23.69 -5.90
C PRO A 41 -14.00 22.28 -6.35
N SER A 42 -15.06 22.15 -7.14
CA SER A 42 -15.57 20.86 -7.64
C SER A 42 -14.49 20.05 -8.37
N GLU A 43 -13.69 20.72 -9.20
CA GLU A 43 -12.62 20.09 -9.98
C GLU A 43 -11.54 19.51 -9.07
N ALA A 44 -11.20 20.22 -7.98
CA ALA A 44 -10.24 19.75 -7.00
C ALA A 44 -10.77 18.53 -6.23
N LYS A 45 -12.07 18.51 -5.88
CA LYS A 45 -12.74 17.36 -5.26
C LYS A 45 -12.68 16.14 -6.16
N GLU A 46 -13.08 16.30 -7.42
CA GLU A 46 -13.12 15.21 -8.39
C GLU A 46 -11.73 14.64 -8.69
N CYS A 47 -10.73 15.52 -8.84
CA CYS A 47 -9.34 15.10 -9.06
C CYS A 47 -8.83 14.27 -7.88
N PHE A 48 -9.01 14.76 -6.65
CA PHE A 48 -8.60 14.05 -5.45
C PHE A 48 -9.34 12.72 -5.28
N ASP A 49 -10.67 12.71 -5.43
CA ASP A 49 -11.47 11.50 -5.28
C ASP A 49 -11.18 10.47 -6.38
N SER A 50 -10.79 10.93 -7.58
CA SER A 50 -10.32 10.06 -8.67
C SER A 50 -8.97 9.41 -8.31
N ALA A 51 -7.99 10.19 -7.86
CA ALA A 51 -6.69 9.67 -7.44
C ALA A 51 -6.81 8.70 -6.25
N ARG A 52 -7.60 9.09 -5.24
CA ARG A 52 -7.88 8.26 -4.06
C ARG A 52 -8.58 6.95 -4.45
N ARG A 53 -9.51 6.98 -5.41
CA ARG A 53 -10.17 5.76 -5.91
C ARG A 53 -9.15 4.84 -6.57
N SER A 54 -8.31 5.33 -7.49
CA SER A 54 -7.29 4.51 -8.14
C SER A 54 -6.36 3.80 -7.15
N VAL A 55 -5.92 4.49 -6.09
CA VAL A 55 -5.12 3.87 -5.03
C VAL A 55 -5.92 2.80 -4.28
N ASN A 56 -7.17 3.09 -3.90
CA ASN A 56 -7.99 2.10 -3.19
C ASN A 56 -8.36 0.90 -4.04
N ASP A 57 -8.60 1.08 -5.33
CA ASP A 57 -8.92 0.02 -6.28
C ASP A 57 -7.72 -0.92 -6.44
N CYS A 58 -6.51 -0.36 -6.60
CA CYS A 58 -5.26 -1.14 -6.62
C CYS A 58 -5.05 -1.92 -5.33
N LEU A 59 -5.25 -1.30 -4.16
CA LEU A 59 -5.08 -1.97 -2.87
C LEU A 59 -6.18 -3.01 -2.61
N GLY A 60 -7.37 -2.80 -3.15
CA GLY A 60 -8.54 -3.66 -2.98
C GLY A 60 -8.59 -4.84 -3.94
N SER A 61 -7.78 -4.84 -4.99
CA SER A 61 -7.75 -5.93 -5.97
C SER A 61 -7.21 -7.23 -5.37
N ALA A 62 -7.57 -8.35 -5.99
CA ALA A 62 -6.95 -9.63 -5.68
C ALA A 62 -5.46 -9.60 -6.08
N ALA A 63 -4.61 -10.14 -5.22
CA ALA A 63 -3.24 -10.46 -5.56
C ALA A 63 -3.21 -11.63 -6.55
N THR A 64 -2.11 -11.79 -7.28
CA THR A 64 -1.93 -12.90 -8.23
C THR A 64 -1.78 -14.24 -7.50
N ILE A 65 -1.37 -14.20 -6.24
CA ILE A 65 -1.15 -15.38 -5.41
C ILE A 65 -2.37 -15.72 -4.56
N MET A 66 -2.54 -17.02 -4.30
CA MET A 66 -3.50 -17.55 -3.31
C MET A 66 -2.73 -18.11 -2.12
N LEU A 67 -3.24 -17.88 -0.91
CA LEU A 67 -2.72 -18.47 0.31
C LEU A 67 -3.74 -19.49 0.82
N GLY A 68 -3.43 -20.78 0.64
CA GLY A 68 -4.41 -21.85 0.82
C GLY A 68 -5.57 -21.71 -0.18
N GLU A 69 -6.80 -21.74 0.32
CA GLU A 69 -8.01 -21.56 -0.51
C GLU A 69 -8.51 -20.10 -0.55
N HIS A 70 -7.76 -19.16 0.01
CA HIS A 70 -8.19 -17.77 0.13
C HIS A 70 -7.47 -16.86 -0.87
N TYR A 71 -8.28 -16.05 -1.57
CA TYR A 71 -7.76 -14.88 -2.30
C TYR A 71 -7.26 -13.85 -1.29
N VAL A 72 -6.02 -13.42 -1.49
CA VAL A 72 -5.41 -12.36 -0.69
C VAL A 72 -5.56 -11.06 -1.44
N ARG A 73 -5.95 -9.98 -0.77
CA ARG A 73 -5.94 -8.65 -1.42
C ARG A 73 -4.53 -8.10 -1.41
N VAL A 74 -4.23 -7.26 -2.39
CA VAL A 74 -2.95 -6.54 -2.47
C VAL A 74 -2.64 -5.81 -1.16
N ARG A 75 -3.65 -5.16 -0.58
CA ARG A 75 -3.52 -4.49 0.73
C ARG A 75 -3.00 -5.42 1.81
N ASP A 76 -3.49 -6.65 1.87
CA ASP A 76 -3.14 -7.57 2.96
C ASP A 76 -1.66 -7.99 2.86
N ILE A 77 -1.14 -8.18 1.64
CA ILE A 77 0.29 -8.46 1.39
C ILE A 77 1.16 -7.26 1.80
N ILE A 78 0.83 -6.07 1.27
CA ILE A 78 1.59 -4.84 1.55
C ILE A 78 1.62 -4.57 3.05
N ASP A 79 0.46 -4.68 3.70
CA ASP A 79 0.33 -4.45 5.13
C ASP A 79 1.17 -5.42 5.97
N VAL A 80 1.20 -6.71 5.62
CA VAL A 80 2.00 -7.72 6.35
C VAL A 80 3.49 -7.44 6.18
N ILE A 81 3.94 -7.15 4.96
CA ILE A 81 5.36 -6.85 4.70
C ILE A 81 5.78 -5.56 5.41
N ILE A 82 5.01 -4.48 5.24
CA ILE A 82 5.36 -3.18 5.81
C ILE A 82 5.25 -3.21 7.32
N TYR A 83 4.11 -3.61 7.90
CA TYR A 83 3.90 -3.46 9.34
C TYR A 83 4.38 -4.66 10.15
N GLY A 84 4.49 -5.83 9.54
CA GLY A 84 5.01 -7.03 10.16
C GLY A 84 6.52 -7.18 10.02
N GLY A 85 7.05 -6.95 8.81
CA GLY A 85 8.46 -7.21 8.50
C GLY A 85 9.38 -5.99 8.48
N MET A 86 8.93 -4.85 7.96
CA MET A 86 9.81 -3.68 7.81
C MET A 86 9.75 -2.75 9.03
N ALA A 87 8.56 -2.23 9.32
CA ALA A 87 8.33 -1.29 10.41
C ALA A 87 8.19 -1.97 11.79
N HIS A 88 7.93 -3.29 11.84
CA HIS A 88 7.71 -4.05 13.07
C HIS A 88 6.68 -3.43 14.03
N THR A 89 5.67 -2.72 13.49
CA THR A 89 4.68 -1.98 14.29
C THR A 89 3.45 -2.82 14.67
N ASN A 90 3.33 -4.05 14.15
CA ASN A 90 2.19 -4.92 14.40
C ASN A 90 2.63 -6.37 14.62
N THR A 91 2.55 -6.83 15.88
CA THR A 91 2.99 -8.17 16.29
C THR A 91 2.25 -9.31 15.58
N LYS A 92 0.93 -9.18 15.37
CA LYS A 92 0.15 -10.19 14.62
C LYS A 92 0.61 -10.31 13.17
N LYS A 93 0.91 -9.17 12.53
CA LYS A 93 1.43 -9.16 11.16
C LYS A 93 2.87 -9.65 11.10
N ALA A 94 3.67 -9.42 12.14
CA ALA A 94 5.03 -9.95 12.24
C ALA A 94 5.04 -11.48 12.28
N GLU A 95 4.11 -12.11 13.03
CA GLU A 95 3.96 -13.57 13.05
C GLU A 95 3.64 -14.12 11.64
N ILE A 96 2.70 -13.49 10.92
CA ILE A 96 2.34 -13.87 9.54
C ILE A 96 3.53 -13.66 8.60
N PHE A 97 4.25 -12.55 8.73
CA PHE A 97 5.43 -12.26 7.93
C PHE A 97 6.50 -13.34 8.12
N GLU A 98 6.82 -13.70 9.36
CA GLU A 98 7.79 -14.76 9.67
C GLU A 98 7.35 -16.13 9.15
N GLU A 99 6.05 -16.45 9.23
CA GLU A 99 5.50 -17.65 8.61
C GLU A 99 5.75 -17.67 7.10
N TRP A 100 5.44 -16.57 6.40
CA TRP A 100 5.68 -16.45 4.97
C TRP A 100 7.17 -16.51 4.62
N MET A 101 8.05 -15.88 5.41
CA MET A 101 9.49 -15.85 5.15
C MET A 101 10.17 -17.20 5.35
N ARG A 102 9.65 -18.05 6.23
CA ARG A 102 10.15 -19.42 6.46
C ARG A 102 9.52 -20.46 5.55
N SER A 103 8.48 -20.10 4.81
CA SER A 103 7.79 -20.98 3.88
C SER A 103 8.42 -20.98 2.47
N GLY A 104 8.01 -21.92 1.63
CA GLY A 104 8.45 -21.99 0.23
C GLY A 104 7.91 -20.88 -0.67
N ILE A 105 7.05 -19.98 -0.17
CA ILE A 105 6.40 -18.94 -0.99
C ILE A 105 7.07 -17.57 -0.91
N LYS A 106 8.15 -17.40 -0.14
CA LYS A 106 8.87 -16.12 0.05
C LYS A 106 9.11 -15.35 -1.26
N GLY A 107 9.60 -16.04 -2.30
CA GLY A 107 9.88 -15.40 -3.59
C GLY A 107 8.63 -14.81 -4.25
N PHE A 108 7.50 -15.51 -4.17
CA PHE A 108 6.23 -15.03 -4.72
C PHE A 108 5.68 -13.84 -3.93
N ILE A 109 5.77 -13.87 -2.59
CA ILE A 109 5.37 -12.76 -1.73
C ILE A 109 6.11 -11.47 -2.11
N TRP A 110 7.44 -11.54 -2.24
CA TRP A 110 8.24 -10.37 -2.61
C TRP A 110 7.99 -9.92 -4.04
N ALA A 111 7.81 -10.84 -4.99
CA ALA A 111 7.48 -10.49 -6.37
C ALA A 111 6.15 -9.73 -6.45
N GLU A 112 5.11 -10.21 -5.75
CA GLU A 112 3.82 -9.52 -5.66
C GLU A 112 3.96 -8.14 -5.03
N PHE A 113 4.69 -8.04 -3.91
CA PHE A 113 4.93 -6.78 -3.25
C PHE A 113 5.57 -5.77 -4.21
N PHE A 114 6.70 -6.10 -4.84
CA PHE A 114 7.39 -5.18 -5.74
C PHE A 114 6.55 -4.81 -6.97
N ALA A 115 5.79 -5.76 -7.53
CA ALA A 115 4.88 -5.48 -8.64
C ALA A 115 3.83 -4.42 -8.25
N HIS A 116 3.24 -4.55 -7.07
CA HIS A 116 2.22 -3.61 -6.60
C HIS A 116 2.80 -2.28 -6.10
N VAL A 117 3.98 -2.28 -5.46
CA VAL A 117 4.71 -1.04 -5.13
C VAL A 117 4.99 -0.25 -6.40
N LYS A 118 5.52 -0.91 -7.44
CA LYS A 118 5.77 -0.26 -8.73
C LYS A 118 4.48 0.31 -9.33
N HIS A 119 3.41 -0.47 -9.33
CA HIS A 119 2.13 0.00 -9.87
C HIS A 119 1.56 1.20 -9.10
N LEU A 120 1.66 1.19 -7.77
CA LEU A 120 1.26 2.32 -6.93
C LEU A 120 2.10 3.57 -7.23
N LEU A 121 3.42 3.42 -7.37
CA LEU A 121 4.30 4.52 -7.74
C LEU A 121 3.96 5.09 -9.13
N GLU A 122 3.61 4.24 -10.10
CA GLU A 122 3.14 4.68 -11.42
C GLU A 122 1.81 5.46 -11.34
N ILE A 123 0.86 5.02 -10.51
CA ILE A 123 -0.40 5.76 -10.25
C ILE A 123 -0.11 7.14 -9.67
N LEU A 124 0.84 7.24 -8.74
CA LEU A 124 1.23 8.50 -8.12
C LEU A 124 1.99 9.42 -9.09
N ARG A 125 2.87 8.86 -9.92
CA ARG A 125 3.70 9.62 -10.88
C ARG A 125 2.92 10.12 -12.09
N SER A 126 1.92 9.37 -12.56
CA SER A 126 1.10 9.73 -13.73
C SER A 126 0.07 10.84 -13.45
N ARG A 127 -0.09 11.23 -12.18
CA ARG A 127 -1.06 12.24 -11.74
C ARG A 127 -0.42 13.43 -11.01
N ALA A 128 0.91 13.48 -10.96
CA ALA A 128 1.71 14.64 -10.53
C ALA A 128 2.06 15.51 -11.74
#